data_AF-A0A399T5S9-F1
#
_entry.id   AF-A0A399T5S9-F1
#
_cell.length_a   1.000
_cell.length_b   1.000
_cell.length_c   1.000
_cell.angle_alpha   90.00
_cell.angle_beta   90.00
_cell.angle_gamma   90.00
#
_symmetry.space_group_name_H-M   'P 1'
#
loop_
_entity.id
_entity.type
_entity.pdbx_description
1 polymer ?
#
loop_
_entity_poly.entity_id
_entity_poly.type
_entity_poly.pdbx_seq_one_letter_code
_entity_poly.pdbx_strand_id
1 'polypeptide(L)'
;MKRNFFYFAWREFIRSASKNKNMATKGVLIFLALYFSLIGTVMGFQLAGNMANVPDKMQAFNALIFIYAGFDLVMRIMVQNLPTFGFQPFMIIPVKRKRIARYMLNKSLLHFFNVLPLFLLLPFTFKIAVNELPPPVLAAWLGSLVLMIFVNHFLAIYIKWRTNESDVLFYGFLATAAGIAALQYFGLVNINEAFGQMFDFVIANPPAALIFPVLIVALYLLNQNYINNRFYLDELSQKKKEGKAHDFSWLNNVGSYGQMLSLEVKMILRNKRSKSSAVMSLLFMFYGLLIYRDYKPDGPEFILVLGGMFMTGIFSMMYGQFFPAWHGKYYPLLMAQNVKMKQVLQSAFFLMAATNIVFYLLSLGYMYITPKVLYVHFVVMLYNVGVNSWVIFALGLNSRKAIELNQRAAFNYQGVGATQWLMTFPILFGPLAIFGLISWAFGNIAAYIIFGALGLIGIILHPKLIDYFTGQYLKRKYKMIAGYKAT
;
A
#
# COMPACT_ATOMS: atom_id res chain seq x y z
N MET A 1 -40.99 -0.21 -11.20
CA MET A 1 -40.31 0.60 -10.16
C MET A 1 -38.83 0.81 -10.56
N LYS A 2 -38.51 1.90 -11.30
CA LYS A 2 -37.13 2.19 -11.78
C LYS A 2 -36.26 2.70 -10.62
N ARG A 3 -35.84 1.83 -9.72
CA ARG A 3 -34.86 2.18 -8.67
C ARG A 3 -33.48 2.26 -9.32
N ASN A 4 -32.96 3.47 -9.51
CA ASN A 4 -31.63 3.71 -10.07
C ASN A 4 -30.54 3.08 -9.17
N PHE A 5 -29.43 2.64 -9.76
CA PHE A 5 -28.30 2.06 -8.99
C PHE A 5 -27.77 3.00 -7.91
N PHE A 6 -27.87 4.32 -8.13
CA PHE A 6 -27.60 5.35 -7.12
C PHE A 6 -28.45 5.19 -5.85
N TYR A 7 -29.73 4.83 -5.97
CA TYR A 7 -30.59 4.58 -4.81
C TYR A 7 -30.10 3.39 -3.99
N PHE A 8 -29.59 2.34 -4.66
CA PHE A 8 -29.01 1.19 -3.98
C PHE A 8 -27.68 1.52 -3.30
N ALA A 9 -26.77 2.27 -3.94
CA ALA A 9 -25.55 2.73 -3.26
C ALA A 9 -25.84 3.67 -2.09
N TRP A 10 -26.79 4.58 -2.24
CA TRP A 10 -27.20 5.48 -1.15
C TRP A 10 -27.78 4.69 0.02
N ARG A 11 -28.63 3.70 -0.27
CA ARG A 11 -29.16 2.80 0.77
C ARG A 11 -28.09 1.89 1.36
N GLU A 12 -27.15 1.39 0.58
CA GLU A 12 -26.00 0.62 1.08
C GLU A 12 -25.15 1.48 2.01
N PHE A 13 -24.86 2.73 1.63
CA PHE A 13 -24.13 3.68 2.46
C PHE A 13 -24.88 3.97 3.78
N ILE A 14 -26.20 4.22 3.71
CA ILE A 14 -27.04 4.52 4.87
C ILE A 14 -27.29 3.30 5.77
N ARG A 15 -27.47 2.11 5.19
CA ARG A 15 -27.89 0.87 5.88
C ARG A 15 -26.73 -0.08 6.18
N SER A 16 -25.50 0.21 5.71
CA SER A 16 -24.35 -0.61 6.04
C SER A 16 -24.27 -0.79 7.57
N ALA A 17 -24.17 -2.06 8.00
CA ALA A 17 -24.04 -2.45 9.41
C ALA A 17 -22.81 -1.82 10.12
N SER A 18 -22.00 -1.04 9.39
CA SER A 18 -20.88 -0.23 9.85
C SER A 18 -21.25 1.17 10.36
N LYS A 19 -22.51 1.61 10.33
CA LYS A 19 -22.89 2.95 10.83
C LYS A 19 -22.37 3.24 12.25
N ASN A 20 -22.42 2.23 13.15
CA ASN A 20 -21.94 2.36 14.54
C ASN A 20 -20.53 1.78 14.78
N LYS A 21 -19.98 0.94 13.88
CA LYS A 21 -18.69 0.25 14.12
C LYS A 21 -17.45 0.94 13.55
N ASN A 22 -17.59 2.00 12.76
CA ASN A 22 -16.47 2.62 12.02
C ASN A 22 -16.37 4.15 12.15
N MET A 23 -16.86 4.75 13.24
CA MET A 23 -16.78 6.20 13.42
C MET A 23 -15.33 6.69 13.50
N ALA A 24 -14.45 5.96 14.21
CA ALA A 24 -13.01 6.25 14.23
C ALA A 24 -12.38 6.16 12.83
N THR A 25 -12.73 5.13 12.04
CA THR A 25 -12.27 5.01 10.65
C THR A 25 -12.72 6.17 9.77
N LYS A 26 -13.98 6.61 9.90
CA LYS A 26 -14.49 7.77 9.16
C LYS A 26 -13.76 9.05 9.58
N GLY A 27 -13.54 9.23 10.88
CA GLY A 27 -12.77 10.35 11.41
C GLY A 27 -11.35 10.41 10.85
N VAL A 28 -10.64 9.28 10.84
CA VAL A 28 -9.29 9.19 10.25
C VAL A 28 -9.31 9.49 8.75
N LEU A 29 -10.28 8.98 8.00
CA LEU A 29 -10.40 9.26 6.56
C LEU A 29 -10.68 10.73 6.26
N ILE A 30 -11.56 11.38 7.04
CA ILE A 30 -11.83 12.82 6.90
C ILE A 30 -10.59 13.64 7.25
N PHE A 31 -9.91 13.30 8.36
CA PHE A 31 -8.67 13.94 8.76
C PHE A 31 -7.60 13.84 7.66
N LEU A 32 -7.36 12.63 7.12
CA LEU A 32 -6.41 12.43 6.04
C LEU A 32 -6.80 13.21 4.79
N ALA A 33 -8.08 13.25 4.42
CA ALA A 33 -8.56 14.02 3.28
C ALA A 33 -8.26 15.52 3.47
N LEU A 34 -8.60 16.10 4.63
CA LEU A 34 -8.31 17.50 4.93
C LEU A 34 -6.80 17.78 4.97
N TYR A 35 -6.02 16.90 5.58
CA TYR A 35 -4.56 17.01 5.66
C TYR A 35 -3.91 17.03 4.27
N PHE A 36 -4.26 16.07 3.40
CA PHE A 36 -3.71 16.02 2.04
C PHE A 36 -4.20 17.18 1.16
N SER A 37 -5.45 17.64 1.31
CA SER A 37 -5.94 18.85 0.63
C SER A 37 -5.18 20.10 1.06
N LEU A 38 -4.89 20.25 2.36
CA LEU A 38 -4.10 21.36 2.89
C LEU A 38 -2.68 21.32 2.34
N ILE A 39 -2.03 20.16 2.37
CA ILE A 39 -0.67 19.98 1.81
C ILE A 39 -0.67 20.31 0.32
N GLY A 40 -1.61 19.78 -0.46
CA GLY A 40 -1.71 20.08 -1.89
C GLY A 40 -1.83 21.58 -2.15
N THR A 41 -2.65 22.27 -1.35
CA THR A 41 -2.82 23.73 -1.44
C THR A 41 -1.52 24.49 -1.11
N VAL A 42 -0.85 24.15 -0.01
CA VAL A 42 0.42 24.76 0.39
C VAL A 42 1.50 24.52 -0.66
N MET A 43 1.63 23.29 -1.15
CA MET A 43 2.56 22.94 -2.23
C MET A 43 2.24 23.71 -3.50
N GLY A 44 0.97 23.89 -3.86
CA GLY A 44 0.56 24.71 -5.00
C GLY A 44 1.01 26.16 -4.87
N PHE A 45 0.85 26.78 -3.69
CA PHE A 45 1.33 28.15 -3.44
C PHE A 45 2.86 28.26 -3.47
N GLN A 46 3.57 27.29 -2.89
CA GLN A 46 5.03 27.24 -2.92
C GLN A 46 5.54 27.10 -4.36
N LEU A 47 4.95 26.21 -5.15
CA LEU A 47 5.29 26.02 -6.55
C LEU A 47 5.09 27.32 -7.34
N ALA A 48 3.98 28.01 -7.13
CA ALA A 48 3.72 29.31 -7.74
C ALA A 48 4.66 30.43 -7.22
N GLY A 49 5.19 30.33 -6.00
CA GLY A 49 6.23 31.23 -5.51
C GLY A 49 7.58 30.99 -6.21
N ASN A 50 8.01 29.74 -6.27
CA ASN A 50 9.29 29.35 -6.87
C ASN A 50 9.35 29.64 -8.38
N MET A 51 8.21 29.60 -9.07
CA MET A 51 8.13 29.90 -10.50
C MET A 51 7.96 31.39 -10.82
N ALA A 52 7.79 32.28 -9.84
CA ALA A 52 7.54 33.69 -10.10
C ALA A 52 8.68 34.38 -10.87
N ASN A 53 9.92 33.91 -10.70
CA ASN A 53 11.13 34.50 -11.30
C ASN A 53 11.69 33.67 -12.48
N VAL A 54 10.99 32.62 -12.91
CA VAL A 54 11.42 31.81 -14.05
C VAL A 54 10.96 32.49 -15.35
N PRO A 55 11.82 32.60 -16.40
CA PRO A 55 11.45 33.27 -17.66
C PRO A 55 10.21 32.65 -18.32
N ASP A 56 10.20 31.32 -18.51
CA ASP A 56 9.10 30.59 -19.16
C ASP A 56 8.28 29.78 -18.15
N LYS A 57 7.49 30.50 -17.32
CA LYS A 57 6.74 29.92 -16.20
C LYS A 57 5.79 28.80 -16.62
N MET A 58 5.10 28.96 -17.76
CA MET A 58 4.12 27.99 -18.25
C MET A 58 4.80 26.71 -18.74
N GLN A 59 5.89 26.83 -19.51
CA GLN A 59 6.62 25.68 -20.01
C GLN A 59 7.28 24.89 -18.86
N ALA A 60 7.89 25.62 -17.91
CA ALA A 60 8.46 25.02 -16.71
C ALA A 60 7.41 24.26 -15.89
N PHE A 61 6.20 24.82 -15.75
CA PHE A 61 5.09 24.13 -15.11
C PHE A 61 4.65 22.89 -15.89
N ASN A 62 4.52 23.00 -17.21
CA ASN A 62 4.04 21.92 -18.06
C ASN A 62 4.96 20.70 -18.00
N ALA A 63 6.28 20.90 -17.90
CA ALA A 63 7.24 19.82 -17.70
C ALA A 63 7.06 19.07 -16.36
N LEU A 64 6.59 19.74 -15.30
CA LEU A 64 6.31 19.11 -14.01
C LEU A 64 5.05 18.24 -14.03
N ILE A 65 4.15 18.43 -15.00
CA ILE A 65 2.90 17.65 -15.08
C ILE A 65 3.22 16.16 -15.23
N PHE A 66 4.27 15.77 -15.96
CA PHE A 66 4.65 14.36 -16.08
C PHE A 66 5.02 13.75 -14.72
N ILE A 67 5.85 14.45 -13.95
CA ILE A 67 6.28 14.01 -12.61
C ILE A 67 5.05 13.81 -11.73
N TYR A 68 4.15 14.80 -11.71
CA TYR A 68 2.93 14.71 -10.92
C TYR A 68 1.98 13.62 -11.40
N ALA A 69 1.71 13.53 -12.70
CA ALA A 69 0.82 12.53 -13.27
C ALA A 69 1.36 11.10 -13.08
N GLY A 70 2.67 10.89 -13.21
CA GLY A 70 3.34 9.63 -12.92
C GLY A 70 3.24 9.26 -11.44
N PHE A 71 3.50 10.21 -10.54
CA PHE A 71 3.32 10.00 -9.10
C PHE A 71 1.86 9.69 -8.74
N ASP A 72 0.90 10.47 -9.24
CA ASP A 72 -0.53 10.25 -9.05
C ASP A 72 -0.97 8.89 -9.62
N LEU A 73 -0.42 8.45 -10.76
CA LEU A 73 -0.71 7.15 -11.36
C LEU A 73 -0.28 6.01 -10.42
N VAL A 74 0.97 6.07 -9.94
CA VAL A 74 1.52 5.09 -9.01
C VAL A 74 0.69 5.07 -7.73
N MET A 75 0.43 6.24 -7.13
CA MET A 75 -0.36 6.34 -5.90
C MET A 75 -1.79 5.81 -6.07
N ARG A 76 -2.43 6.04 -7.21
CA ARG A 76 -3.74 5.44 -7.52
C ARG A 76 -3.66 3.92 -7.62
N ILE A 77 -2.69 3.38 -8.34
CA ILE A 77 -2.50 1.92 -8.44
C ILE A 77 -2.31 1.33 -7.04
N MET A 78 -1.54 2.00 -6.19
CA MET A 78 -1.29 1.61 -4.80
C MET A 78 -2.55 1.66 -3.92
N VAL A 79 -3.21 2.82 -3.86
CA VAL A 79 -4.19 3.15 -2.82
C VAL A 79 -5.64 3.03 -3.31
N GLN A 80 -5.92 3.42 -4.56
CA GLN A 80 -7.28 3.49 -5.08
C GLN A 80 -7.85 2.08 -5.25
N ASN A 81 -8.95 1.77 -4.56
CA ASN A 81 -9.62 0.50 -4.72
C ASN A 81 -10.27 0.40 -6.11
N LEU A 82 -10.24 -0.80 -6.70
CA LEU A 82 -11.03 -1.05 -7.91
C LEU A 82 -12.52 -0.85 -7.57
N PRO A 83 -13.33 -0.33 -8.52
CA PRO A 83 -14.74 -0.08 -8.29
C PRO A 83 -15.55 -1.38 -8.30
N THR A 84 -15.27 -2.28 -7.37
CA THR A 84 -16.03 -3.49 -7.11
C THR A 84 -17.17 -3.14 -6.17
N PHE A 85 -18.40 -3.43 -6.57
CA PHE A 85 -19.51 -3.54 -5.62
C PHE A 85 -19.86 -5.01 -5.46
N GLY A 86 -20.63 -5.37 -4.43
CA GLY A 86 -21.19 -6.71 -4.30
C GLY A 86 -22.17 -6.98 -5.44
N PHE A 87 -21.69 -7.26 -6.64
CA PHE A 87 -22.49 -7.47 -7.84
C PHE A 87 -23.05 -8.89 -7.92
N GLN A 88 -22.59 -9.79 -7.06
CA GLN A 88 -23.02 -11.19 -6.98
C GLN A 88 -24.55 -11.34 -6.88
N PRO A 89 -25.27 -10.56 -6.05
CA PRO A 89 -26.73 -10.61 -6.01
C PRO A 89 -27.41 -10.13 -7.30
N PHE A 90 -26.72 -9.34 -8.13
CA PHE A 90 -27.26 -8.85 -9.41
C PHE A 90 -26.98 -9.81 -10.57
N MET A 91 -26.12 -10.82 -10.38
CA MET A 91 -25.85 -11.83 -11.42
C MET A 91 -27.03 -12.80 -11.61
N ILE A 92 -27.85 -13.00 -10.57
CA ILE A 92 -29.05 -13.85 -10.60
C ILE A 92 -30.31 -13.10 -11.03
N ILE A 93 -30.22 -11.78 -11.24
CA ILE A 93 -31.33 -10.90 -11.65
C ILE A 93 -31.10 -10.51 -13.12
N PRO A 94 -32.13 -10.33 -13.96
CA PRO A 94 -31.99 -9.97 -15.38
C PRO A 94 -31.51 -8.51 -15.61
N VAL A 95 -30.38 -8.14 -15.03
CA VAL A 95 -29.69 -6.86 -15.25
C VAL A 95 -28.61 -7.06 -16.31
N LYS A 96 -28.66 -6.27 -17.39
CA LYS A 96 -27.60 -6.28 -18.41
C LYS A 96 -26.23 -5.99 -17.78
N ARG A 97 -25.27 -6.90 -17.95
CA ARG A 97 -23.88 -6.78 -17.45
C ARG A 97 -23.20 -5.46 -17.84
N LYS A 98 -23.43 -4.98 -19.07
CA LYS A 98 -22.94 -3.66 -19.52
C LYS A 98 -23.41 -2.51 -18.62
N ARG A 99 -24.61 -2.58 -18.05
CA ARG A 99 -25.14 -1.58 -17.12
C ARG A 99 -24.43 -1.64 -15.76
N ILE A 100 -24.11 -2.85 -15.29
CA ILE A 100 -23.33 -3.08 -14.08
C ILE A 100 -21.91 -2.50 -14.24
N ALA A 101 -21.23 -2.82 -15.34
CA ALA A 101 -19.89 -2.30 -15.63
C ALA A 101 -19.87 -0.76 -15.73
N ARG A 102 -20.82 -0.15 -16.45
CA ARG A 102 -20.94 1.31 -16.52
C ARG A 102 -21.15 1.95 -15.16
N TYR A 103 -21.99 1.34 -14.33
CA TYR A 103 -22.24 1.84 -12.99
C TYR A 103 -20.98 1.81 -12.12
N MET A 104 -20.19 0.72 -12.20
CA MET A 104 -18.89 0.61 -11.49
C MET A 104 -17.94 1.75 -11.89
N LEU A 105 -17.76 1.95 -13.19
CA LEU A 105 -16.86 3.00 -13.71
C LEU A 105 -17.37 4.41 -13.41
N ASN A 106 -18.67 4.65 -13.48
CA ASN A 106 -19.22 5.98 -13.17
C ASN A 106 -19.10 6.27 -11.67
N LYS A 107 -19.24 5.26 -10.81
CA LYS A 107 -19.04 5.41 -9.36
C LYS A 107 -17.59 5.76 -9.03
N SER A 108 -16.60 5.26 -9.79
CA SER A 108 -15.19 5.56 -9.52
C SER A 108 -14.82 7.02 -9.77
N LEU A 109 -15.58 7.74 -10.60
CA LEU A 109 -15.39 9.18 -10.83
C LEU A 109 -15.52 10.02 -9.54
N LEU A 110 -16.24 9.53 -8.53
CA LEU A 110 -16.42 10.21 -7.25
C LEU A 110 -15.30 9.93 -6.24
N HIS A 111 -14.20 9.28 -6.66
CA HIS A 111 -13.08 8.98 -5.78
C HIS A 111 -12.28 10.24 -5.40
N PHE A 112 -11.83 10.34 -4.15
CA PHE A 112 -11.12 11.52 -3.62
C PHE A 112 -9.87 11.90 -4.44
N PHE A 113 -9.15 10.91 -4.99
CA PHE A 113 -8.00 11.17 -5.86
C PHE A 113 -8.36 11.95 -7.13
N ASN A 114 -9.63 12.05 -7.55
CA ASN A 114 -10.01 12.89 -8.69
C ASN A 114 -10.15 14.38 -8.30
N VAL A 115 -10.27 14.67 -7.00
CA VAL A 115 -10.37 16.02 -6.45
C VAL A 115 -9.02 16.50 -5.92
N LEU A 116 -8.23 15.60 -5.33
CA LEU A 116 -6.95 15.92 -4.70
C LEU A 116 -5.99 16.76 -5.58
N PRO A 117 -5.78 16.46 -6.88
CA PRO A 117 -4.91 17.27 -7.74
C PRO A 117 -5.34 18.72 -7.89
N LEU A 118 -6.64 19.00 -7.78
CA LEU A 118 -7.15 20.37 -7.93
C LEU A 118 -6.59 21.29 -6.85
N PHE A 119 -6.36 20.78 -5.64
CA PHE A 119 -5.75 21.57 -4.57
C PHE A 119 -4.31 21.99 -4.88
N LEU A 120 -3.57 21.20 -5.67
CA LEU A 120 -2.24 21.59 -6.15
C LEU A 120 -2.32 22.58 -7.32
N LEU A 121 -3.24 22.33 -8.26
CA LEU A 121 -3.35 23.08 -9.51
C LEU A 121 -3.96 24.48 -9.33
N LEU A 122 -4.97 24.63 -8.46
CA LEU A 122 -5.71 25.87 -8.31
C LEU A 122 -4.83 27.04 -7.83
N PRO A 123 -3.99 26.91 -6.79
CA PRO A 123 -3.12 28.00 -6.35
C PRO A 123 -2.18 28.51 -7.46
N PHE A 124 -1.58 27.60 -8.24
CA PHE A 124 -0.75 27.97 -9.38
C PHE A 124 -1.55 28.68 -10.48
N THR A 125 -2.73 28.16 -10.79
CA THR A 125 -3.61 28.72 -11.81
C THR A 125 -3.97 30.17 -11.49
N PHE A 126 -4.43 30.44 -10.27
CA PHE A 126 -4.85 31.79 -9.86
C PHE A 126 -3.69 32.79 -9.75
N LYS A 127 -2.51 32.34 -9.31
CA LYS A 127 -1.36 33.23 -9.07
C LYS A 127 -0.57 33.54 -10.33
N ILE A 128 -0.41 32.57 -11.23
CA ILE A 128 0.42 32.69 -12.43
C ILE A 128 -0.43 32.61 -13.69
N ALA A 129 -1.08 31.47 -13.94
CA ALA A 129 -1.67 31.20 -15.26
C ALA A 129 -2.74 32.21 -15.70
N VAL A 130 -3.52 32.76 -14.77
CA VAL A 130 -4.52 33.82 -15.05
C VAL A 130 -3.87 35.10 -15.62
N ASN A 131 -2.65 35.41 -15.21
CA ASN A 131 -1.93 36.62 -15.65
C ASN A 131 -1.10 36.37 -16.92
N GLU A 132 -0.67 35.12 -17.15
CA GLU A 132 0.20 34.75 -18.27
C GLU A 132 -0.58 34.32 -19.53
N LEU A 133 -1.83 33.86 -19.39
CA LEU A 133 -2.62 33.31 -20.50
C LEU A 133 -3.91 34.10 -20.77
N PRO A 134 -4.26 34.35 -22.05
CA PRO A 134 -5.58 34.87 -22.42
C PRO A 134 -6.72 33.93 -21.99
N PRO A 135 -7.93 34.44 -21.69
CA PRO A 135 -9.00 33.62 -21.11
C PRO A 135 -9.39 32.35 -21.89
N PRO A 136 -9.48 32.35 -23.25
CA PRO A 136 -9.79 31.13 -24.00
C PRO A 136 -8.68 30.06 -23.91
N VAL A 137 -7.42 30.50 -23.93
CA VAL A 137 -6.24 29.64 -23.83
C VAL A 137 -6.13 29.06 -22.41
N LEU A 138 -6.35 29.91 -21.40
CA LEU A 138 -6.41 29.51 -20.00
C LEU A 138 -7.48 28.44 -19.76
N ALA A 139 -8.69 28.62 -20.32
CA ALA A 139 -9.78 27.67 -20.18
C ALA A 139 -9.45 26.31 -20.83
N ALA A 140 -8.84 26.33 -22.02
CA ALA A 140 -8.41 25.11 -22.71
C ALA A 140 -7.29 24.39 -21.94
N TRP A 141 -6.29 25.14 -21.46
CA TRP A 141 -5.18 24.60 -20.68
C TRP A 141 -5.66 24.03 -19.33
N LEU A 142 -6.44 24.78 -18.56
CA LEU A 142 -7.01 24.29 -17.29
C LEU A 142 -7.94 23.08 -17.52
N GLY A 143 -8.75 23.13 -18.57
CA GLY A 143 -9.59 22.01 -18.99
C GLY A 143 -8.76 20.76 -19.29
N SER A 144 -7.64 20.90 -20.02
CA SER A 144 -6.73 19.80 -20.33
C SER A 144 -6.13 19.17 -19.08
N LEU A 145 -5.74 19.97 -18.07
CA LEU A 145 -5.24 19.48 -16.79
C LEU A 145 -6.32 18.68 -16.03
N VAL A 146 -7.54 19.19 -15.97
CA VAL A 146 -8.66 18.50 -15.31
C VAL A 146 -9.00 17.19 -16.03
N LEU A 147 -9.01 17.20 -17.36
CA LEU A 147 -9.27 16.00 -18.16
C LEU A 147 -8.14 14.98 -18.02
N MET A 148 -6.88 15.43 -17.87
CA MET A 148 -5.74 14.58 -17.60
C MET A 148 -5.89 13.80 -16.27
N ILE A 149 -6.50 14.39 -15.24
CA ILE A 149 -6.83 13.68 -13.99
C ILE A 149 -7.70 12.45 -14.28
N PHE A 150 -8.70 12.59 -15.16
CA PHE A 150 -9.58 11.49 -15.54
C PHE A 150 -8.93 10.47 -16.47
N VAL A 151 -8.04 10.91 -17.38
CA VAL A 151 -7.17 10.00 -18.14
C VAL A 151 -6.37 9.13 -17.16
N ASN A 152 -5.70 9.76 -16.20
CA ASN A 152 -4.89 9.06 -15.21
C ASN A 152 -5.73 8.12 -14.33
N HIS A 153 -6.94 8.53 -13.96
CA HIS A 153 -7.90 7.72 -13.21
C HIS A 153 -8.26 6.41 -13.93
N PHE A 154 -8.69 6.48 -15.19
CA PHE A 154 -9.08 5.28 -15.94
C PHE A 154 -7.89 4.43 -16.35
N LEU A 155 -6.74 5.05 -16.61
CA LEU A 155 -5.47 4.35 -16.84
C LEU A 155 -5.05 3.55 -15.59
N ALA A 156 -5.10 4.17 -14.41
CA ALA A 156 -4.78 3.50 -13.15
C ALA A 156 -5.69 2.29 -12.90
N ILE A 157 -6.99 2.43 -13.13
CA ILE A 157 -7.95 1.32 -13.00
C ILE A 157 -7.61 0.18 -13.96
N TYR A 158 -7.33 0.50 -15.23
CA TYR A 158 -7.00 -0.50 -16.24
C TYR A 158 -5.70 -1.25 -15.92
N ILE A 159 -4.64 -0.53 -15.56
CA ILE A 159 -3.35 -1.13 -15.16
C ILE A 159 -3.58 -2.04 -13.95
N LYS A 160 -4.29 -1.54 -12.93
CA LYS A 160 -4.57 -2.31 -11.71
C LYS A 160 -5.36 -3.59 -11.97
N TRP A 161 -6.32 -3.57 -12.89
CA TRP A 161 -7.01 -4.78 -13.35
C TRP A 161 -6.02 -5.80 -13.94
N ARG A 162 -5.19 -5.37 -14.89
CA ARG A 162 -4.23 -6.23 -15.60
C ARG A 162 -3.15 -6.79 -14.69
N THR A 163 -2.61 -5.97 -13.78
CA THR A 163 -1.56 -6.39 -12.85
C THR A 163 -2.09 -7.27 -11.71
N ASN A 164 -3.39 -7.19 -11.39
CA ASN A 164 -4.03 -8.14 -10.48
C ASN A 164 -4.23 -9.55 -11.07
N GLU A 165 -4.26 -9.68 -12.41
CA GLU A 165 -4.39 -10.99 -13.07
C GLU A 165 -3.04 -11.71 -13.19
N SER A 166 -1.99 -11.02 -13.66
CA SER A 166 -0.71 -11.63 -14.06
C SER A 166 0.51 -11.07 -13.33
N ASP A 167 1.36 -11.95 -12.78
CA ASP A 167 2.59 -11.57 -12.04
C ASP A 167 3.57 -10.96 -13.02
N VAL A 168 3.65 -11.53 -14.22
CA VAL A 168 4.49 -11.04 -15.32
C VAL A 168 4.09 -9.62 -15.70
N LEU A 169 2.78 -9.31 -15.80
CA LEU A 169 2.34 -7.95 -16.12
C LEU A 169 2.64 -6.97 -14.98
N PHE A 170 2.49 -7.40 -13.73
CA PHE A 170 2.79 -6.56 -12.58
C PHE A 170 4.29 -6.24 -12.48
N TYR A 171 5.17 -7.24 -12.52
CA TYR A 171 6.62 -7.03 -12.46
C TYR A 171 7.14 -6.36 -13.74
N GLY A 172 6.54 -6.64 -14.91
CA GLY A 172 6.86 -5.97 -16.16
C GLY A 172 6.53 -4.47 -16.13
N PHE A 173 5.40 -4.09 -15.53
CA PHE A 173 5.05 -2.69 -15.30
C PHE A 173 6.05 -2.01 -14.35
N LEU A 174 6.40 -2.64 -13.23
CA LEU A 174 7.43 -2.11 -12.32
C LEU A 174 8.79 -1.96 -13.00
N ALA A 175 9.22 -2.94 -13.79
CA ALA A 175 10.47 -2.89 -14.53
C ALA A 175 10.47 -1.77 -15.58
N THR A 176 9.33 -1.54 -16.25
CA THR A 176 9.18 -0.45 -17.22
C THR A 176 9.23 0.91 -16.53
N ALA A 177 8.53 1.08 -15.40
CA ALA A 177 8.59 2.31 -14.60
C ALA A 177 10.01 2.58 -14.09
N ALA A 178 10.71 1.56 -13.60
CA ALA A 178 12.10 1.66 -13.17
C ALA A 178 13.04 2.00 -14.34
N GLY A 179 12.82 1.41 -15.52
CA GLY A 179 13.58 1.71 -16.74
C GLY A 179 13.40 3.16 -17.19
N ILE A 180 12.16 3.67 -17.20
CA ILE A 180 11.85 5.08 -17.49
C ILE A 180 12.58 6.01 -16.52
N ALA A 181 12.50 5.72 -15.22
CA ALA A 181 13.19 6.51 -14.20
C ALA A 181 14.72 6.47 -14.36
N ALA A 182 15.28 5.32 -14.74
CA ALA A 182 16.71 5.16 -14.99
C ALA A 182 17.16 5.96 -16.23
N LEU A 183 16.43 5.87 -17.35
CA LEU A 183 16.73 6.64 -18.57
C LEU A 183 16.74 8.15 -18.29
N GLN A 184 15.81 8.61 -17.47
CA GLN A 184 15.74 10.01 -17.04
C GLN A 184 16.88 10.37 -16.08
N TYR A 185 17.23 9.48 -15.13
CA TYR A 185 18.33 9.69 -14.19
C TYR A 185 19.69 9.80 -14.88
N PHE A 186 19.93 9.00 -15.92
CA PHE A 186 21.15 9.05 -16.73
C PHE A 186 21.13 10.14 -17.81
N GLY A 187 20.05 10.94 -17.89
CA GLY A 187 19.93 12.03 -18.87
C GLY A 187 19.81 11.57 -20.32
N LEU A 188 19.50 10.29 -20.57
CA LEU A 188 19.40 9.73 -21.93
C LEU A 188 18.14 10.21 -22.65
N VAL A 189 17.06 10.50 -21.91
CA VAL A 189 15.79 11.01 -22.45
C VAL A 189 15.18 12.02 -21.48
N ASN A 190 14.81 13.21 -21.97
CA ASN A 190 14.06 14.19 -21.18
C ASN A 190 12.55 14.03 -21.38
N ILE A 191 11.99 13.06 -20.66
CA ILE A 191 10.57 12.69 -20.78
C ILE A 191 9.66 13.79 -20.23
N ASN A 192 10.13 14.55 -19.23
CA ASN A 192 9.38 15.68 -18.66
C ASN A 192 9.06 16.72 -19.73
N GLU A 193 10.06 17.13 -20.51
CA GLU A 193 9.89 18.11 -21.59
C GLU A 193 9.00 17.56 -22.70
N ALA A 194 9.24 16.33 -23.16
CA ALA A 194 8.42 15.71 -24.20
C ALA A 194 6.94 15.63 -23.81
N PHE A 195 6.66 15.37 -22.53
CA PHE A 195 5.30 15.35 -22.01
C PHE A 195 4.73 16.75 -21.80
N GLY A 196 5.55 17.70 -21.33
CA GLY A 196 5.17 19.11 -21.17
C GLY A 196 4.77 19.77 -22.49
N GLN A 197 5.46 19.41 -23.58
CA GLN A 197 5.14 19.87 -24.94
C GLN A 197 3.70 19.58 -25.36
N MET A 198 3.07 18.52 -24.83
CA MET A 198 1.65 18.27 -25.09
C MET A 198 0.76 19.41 -24.57
N PHE A 199 1.08 19.99 -23.41
CA PHE A 199 0.35 21.11 -22.84
C PHE A 199 0.78 22.45 -23.45
N ASP A 200 2.04 22.60 -23.83
CA ASP A 200 2.51 23.75 -24.60
C ASP A 200 1.78 23.81 -25.96
N PHE A 201 1.56 22.65 -26.59
CA PHE A 201 0.79 22.57 -27.83
C PHE A 201 -0.68 22.96 -27.63
N VAL A 202 -1.29 22.68 -26.47
CA VAL A 202 -2.64 23.16 -26.13
C VAL A 202 -2.65 24.68 -25.93
N ILE A 203 -1.59 25.26 -25.35
CA ILE A 203 -1.46 26.72 -25.23
C ILE A 203 -1.38 27.36 -26.61
N ALA A 204 -0.55 26.81 -27.51
CA ALA A 204 -0.41 27.29 -28.88
C ALA A 204 -1.69 27.06 -29.71
N ASN A 205 -2.38 25.93 -29.51
CA ASN A 205 -3.57 25.51 -30.25
C ASN A 205 -4.66 25.02 -29.27
N PRO A 206 -5.50 25.91 -28.70
CA PRO A 206 -6.53 25.54 -27.73
C PRO A 206 -7.45 24.36 -28.12
N PRO A 207 -7.85 24.17 -29.39
CA PRO A 207 -8.64 23.00 -29.79
C PRO A 207 -7.95 21.64 -29.57
N ALA A 208 -6.62 21.61 -29.45
CA ALA A 208 -5.87 20.38 -29.18
C ALA A 208 -6.24 19.74 -27.84
N ALA A 209 -6.85 20.49 -26.91
CA ALA A 209 -7.39 19.96 -25.66
C ALA A 209 -8.45 18.84 -25.87
N LEU A 210 -9.03 18.72 -27.06
CA LEU A 210 -9.96 17.63 -27.41
C LEU A 210 -9.33 16.23 -27.43
N ILE A 211 -8.00 16.11 -27.41
CA ILE A 211 -7.33 14.81 -27.31
C ILE A 211 -7.63 14.10 -25.98
N PHE A 212 -7.77 14.84 -24.87
CA PHE A 212 -7.99 14.24 -23.55
C PHE A 212 -9.37 13.60 -23.40
N PRO A 213 -10.49 14.22 -23.83
CA PRO A 213 -11.79 13.56 -23.92
C PRO A 213 -11.76 12.27 -24.74
N VAL A 214 -11.07 12.26 -25.88
CA VAL A 214 -10.93 11.05 -26.72
C VAL A 214 -10.21 9.94 -25.96
N LEU A 215 -9.10 10.26 -25.26
CA LEU A 215 -8.38 9.31 -24.42
C LEU A 215 -9.23 8.78 -23.27
N ILE A 216 -10.02 9.63 -22.61
CA ILE A 216 -10.94 9.22 -21.54
C ILE A 216 -11.97 8.21 -22.09
N VAL A 217 -12.59 8.50 -23.23
CA VAL A 217 -13.58 7.59 -23.84
C VAL A 217 -12.93 6.27 -24.22
N ALA A 218 -11.75 6.29 -24.83
CA ALA A 218 -11.00 5.09 -25.18
C ALA A 218 -10.70 4.23 -23.94
N LEU A 219 -10.13 4.82 -22.88
CA LEU A 219 -9.83 4.14 -21.62
C LEU A 219 -11.09 3.65 -20.90
N TYR A 220 -12.18 4.41 -20.94
CA TYR A 220 -13.47 4.00 -20.40
C TYR A 220 -14.00 2.75 -21.10
N LEU A 221 -13.96 2.74 -22.43
CA LEU A 221 -14.40 1.59 -23.23
C LEU A 221 -13.49 0.38 -23.04
N LEU A 222 -12.16 0.57 -22.93
CA LEU A 222 -11.21 -0.49 -22.61
C LEU A 222 -11.52 -1.13 -21.25
N ASN A 223 -11.74 -0.32 -20.21
CA ASN A 223 -12.15 -0.80 -18.89
C ASN A 223 -13.52 -1.49 -18.93
N GLN A 224 -14.48 -0.92 -19.65
CA GLN A 224 -15.82 -1.50 -19.76
C GLN A 224 -15.77 -2.87 -20.46
N ASN A 225 -15.01 -2.99 -21.54
CA ASN A 225 -14.81 -4.25 -22.26
C ASN A 225 -14.12 -5.28 -21.36
N TYR A 226 -13.08 -4.85 -20.64
CA TYR A 226 -12.39 -5.70 -19.67
C TYR A 226 -13.36 -6.29 -18.66
N ILE A 227 -14.17 -5.47 -17.96
CA ILE A 227 -15.14 -5.92 -16.95
C ILE A 227 -16.20 -6.85 -17.57
N ASN A 228 -16.75 -6.49 -18.74
CA ASN A 228 -17.81 -7.27 -19.39
C ASN A 228 -17.41 -8.72 -19.66
N ASN A 229 -16.14 -8.94 -20.03
CA ASN A 229 -15.63 -10.26 -20.40
C ASN A 229 -15.33 -11.15 -19.18
N ARG A 230 -15.30 -10.60 -17.94
CA ARG A 230 -14.96 -11.34 -16.69
C ARG A 230 -16.12 -11.48 -15.70
N PHE A 231 -17.36 -11.26 -16.13
CA PHE A 231 -18.54 -11.54 -15.29
C PHE A 231 -18.84 -13.03 -15.09
N TYR A 232 -18.11 -13.94 -15.74
CA TYR A 232 -18.32 -15.38 -15.59
C TYR A 232 -17.63 -15.89 -14.32
N LEU A 233 -18.44 -16.24 -13.31
CA LEU A 233 -17.99 -16.93 -12.09
C LEU A 233 -17.24 -18.25 -12.42
N ASP A 234 -17.56 -18.87 -13.55
CA ASP A 234 -17.06 -20.18 -13.95
C ASP A 234 -15.61 -20.18 -14.46
N GLU A 235 -15.04 -19.03 -14.85
CA GLU A 235 -13.61 -18.98 -15.22
C GLU A 235 -12.69 -18.94 -13.98
N LEU A 236 -13.20 -18.53 -12.82
CA LEU A 236 -12.45 -18.60 -11.55
C LEU A 236 -12.35 -20.03 -11.00
N SER A 237 -13.22 -20.96 -11.46
CA SER A 237 -13.19 -22.37 -11.07
C SER A 237 -12.35 -23.23 -12.01
N GLN A 238 -12.10 -22.79 -13.25
CA GLN A 238 -11.34 -23.59 -14.21
C GLN A 238 -9.82 -23.51 -13.98
N LYS A 239 -9.30 -24.65 -13.54
CA LYS A 239 -7.88 -25.03 -13.41
C LYS A 239 -7.08 -24.19 -12.41
N LYS A 240 -7.29 -24.45 -11.12
CA LYS A 240 -6.14 -24.49 -10.20
C LYS A 240 -5.19 -25.56 -10.72
N LYS A 241 -4.16 -25.18 -11.49
CA LYS A 241 -2.98 -26.05 -11.68
C LYS A 241 -2.54 -26.48 -10.29
N GLU A 242 -2.47 -27.79 -10.05
CA GLU A 242 -1.85 -28.32 -8.84
C GLU A 242 -0.46 -27.72 -8.74
N GLY A 243 -0.27 -26.86 -7.72
CA GLY A 243 1.02 -26.26 -7.47
C GLY A 243 1.97 -27.39 -7.07
N LYS A 244 3.14 -27.45 -7.72
CA LYS A 244 4.24 -28.34 -7.28
C LYS A 244 4.44 -28.14 -5.78
N ALA A 245 4.14 -29.16 -5.00
CA ALA A 245 4.34 -29.13 -3.55
C ALA A 245 5.85 -29.20 -3.30
N HIS A 246 6.47 -28.05 -3.08
CA HIS A 246 7.83 -28.03 -2.54
C HIS A 246 7.78 -28.62 -1.13
N ASP A 247 8.60 -29.66 -0.91
CA ASP A 247 8.67 -30.28 0.40
C ASP A 247 9.61 -29.47 1.32
N PHE A 248 9.04 -29.00 2.42
CA PHE A 248 9.75 -28.28 3.49
C PHE A 248 9.76 -29.15 4.76
N SER A 249 9.79 -30.47 4.60
CA SER A 249 9.83 -31.45 5.70
C SER A 249 11.07 -31.30 6.58
N TRP A 250 12.17 -30.75 6.06
CA TRP A 250 13.38 -30.45 6.85
C TRP A 250 13.11 -29.50 8.03
N LEU A 251 12.12 -28.60 7.93
CA LEU A 251 11.72 -27.71 9.03
C LEU A 251 11.08 -28.46 10.20
N ASN A 252 10.58 -29.68 9.98
CA ASN A 252 10.00 -30.49 11.05
C ASN A 252 11.06 -30.89 12.10
N ASN A 253 12.34 -30.87 11.74
CA ASN A 253 13.45 -31.21 12.62
C ASN A 253 13.82 -30.09 13.60
N VAL A 254 13.23 -28.89 13.47
CA VAL A 254 13.52 -27.70 14.30
C VAL A 254 12.81 -27.74 15.67
N GLY A 255 11.99 -28.77 15.92
CA GLY A 255 11.34 -29.03 17.21
C GLY A 255 9.81 -29.02 17.12
N SER A 256 9.15 -28.86 18.27
CA SER A 256 7.69 -29.05 18.40
C SER A 256 6.84 -28.09 17.57
N TYR A 257 7.38 -26.95 17.12
CA TYR A 257 6.72 -25.98 16.25
C TYR A 257 7.16 -26.07 14.77
N GLY A 258 8.13 -26.94 14.45
CA GLY A 258 8.72 -27.07 13.12
C GLY A 258 7.70 -27.46 12.05
N GLN A 259 6.75 -28.35 12.40
CA GLN A 259 5.64 -28.70 11.52
C GLN A 259 4.77 -27.50 11.17
N MET A 260 4.46 -26.66 12.14
CA MET A 260 3.67 -25.45 11.92
C MET A 260 4.46 -24.43 11.08
N LEU A 261 5.76 -24.28 11.33
CA LEU A 261 6.65 -23.43 10.54
C LEU A 261 6.72 -23.89 9.07
N SER A 262 6.77 -25.21 8.82
CA SER A 262 6.69 -25.79 7.47
C SER A 262 5.37 -25.42 6.79
N LEU A 263 4.25 -25.47 7.52
CA LEU A 263 2.93 -25.07 7.02
C LEU A 263 2.86 -23.56 6.72
N GLU A 264 3.48 -22.69 7.53
CA GLU A 264 3.59 -21.25 7.28
C GLU A 264 4.34 -20.98 5.97
N VAL A 265 5.52 -21.58 5.78
CA VAL A 265 6.33 -21.41 4.57
C VAL A 265 5.57 -21.92 3.34
N LYS A 266 4.92 -23.09 3.44
CA LYS A 266 4.06 -23.62 2.38
C LYS A 266 2.90 -22.68 2.08
N MET A 267 2.28 -22.07 3.10
CA MET A 267 1.22 -21.08 2.91
C MET A 267 1.73 -19.85 2.16
N ILE A 268 2.90 -19.33 2.56
CA ILE A 268 3.53 -18.17 1.94
C ILE A 268 3.74 -18.42 0.45
N LEU A 269 4.36 -19.54 0.10
CA LEU A 269 4.73 -19.84 -1.28
C LEU A 269 3.55 -20.27 -2.17
N ARG A 270 2.55 -20.95 -1.59
CA ARG A 270 1.40 -21.46 -2.35
C ARG A 270 0.37 -20.39 -2.67
N ASN A 271 0.18 -19.41 -1.79
CA ASN A 271 -0.90 -18.43 -1.95
C ASN A 271 -0.40 -17.12 -2.56
N LYS A 272 -1.12 -16.61 -3.56
CA LYS A 272 -0.77 -15.38 -4.28
C LYS A 272 -0.58 -14.20 -3.33
N ARG A 273 -1.44 -14.05 -2.31
CA ARG A 273 -1.37 -12.93 -1.37
C ARG A 273 -0.08 -12.92 -0.57
N SER A 274 0.16 -13.97 0.19
CA SER A 274 1.31 -14.08 1.08
C SER A 274 2.63 -14.13 0.30
N LYS A 275 2.66 -14.79 -0.86
CA LYS A 275 3.82 -14.78 -1.74
C LYS A 275 4.15 -13.36 -2.21
N SER A 276 3.12 -12.63 -2.65
CA SER A 276 3.26 -11.25 -3.08
C SER A 276 3.74 -10.35 -1.94
N SER A 277 3.21 -10.49 -0.72
CA SER A 277 3.71 -9.78 0.47
C SER A 277 5.19 -10.08 0.73
N ALA A 278 5.62 -11.34 0.69
CA ALA A 278 7.01 -11.73 0.92
C ALA A 278 7.97 -11.18 -0.15
N VAL A 279 7.60 -11.26 -1.44
CA VAL A 279 8.41 -10.71 -2.53
C VAL A 279 8.44 -9.18 -2.48
N MET A 280 7.32 -8.53 -2.14
CA MET A 280 7.26 -7.08 -1.94
C MET A 280 8.17 -6.63 -0.81
N SER A 281 8.23 -7.37 0.31
CA SER A 281 9.17 -7.07 1.39
C SER A 281 10.62 -7.02 0.89
N LEU A 282 11.02 -7.98 0.05
CA LEU A 282 12.35 -7.98 -0.55
C LEU A 282 12.57 -6.78 -1.50
N LEU A 283 11.59 -6.45 -2.34
CA LEU A 283 11.70 -5.30 -3.25
C LEU A 283 11.73 -3.96 -2.50
N PHE A 284 10.93 -3.81 -1.44
CA PHE A 284 10.92 -2.62 -0.61
C PHE A 284 12.22 -2.44 0.16
N MET A 285 13.07 -3.46 0.26
CA MET A 285 14.42 -3.29 0.75
C MET A 285 15.17 -2.22 -0.08
N PHE A 286 15.02 -2.20 -1.40
CA PHE A 286 15.70 -1.20 -2.23
C PHE A 286 15.27 0.24 -1.93
N TYR A 287 14.16 0.46 -1.21
CA TYR A 287 13.75 1.79 -0.76
C TYR A 287 14.77 2.45 0.17
N GLY A 288 15.63 1.66 0.85
CA GLY A 288 16.78 2.20 1.60
C GLY A 288 17.73 3.05 0.75
N LEU A 289 17.80 2.81 -0.58
CA LEU A 289 18.62 3.63 -1.49
C LEU A 289 18.09 5.06 -1.61
N LEU A 290 16.76 5.23 -1.50
CA LEU A 290 16.12 6.54 -1.51
C LEU A 290 16.25 7.22 -0.14
N ILE A 291 16.06 6.47 0.95
CA ILE A 291 16.17 7.01 2.32
C ILE A 291 17.60 7.50 2.60
N TYR A 292 18.61 6.76 2.16
CA TYR A 292 20.02 7.06 2.43
C TYR A 292 20.72 7.84 1.32
N ARG A 293 20.02 8.20 0.24
CA ARG A 293 20.61 8.87 -0.93
C ARG A 293 21.45 10.09 -0.56
N ASP A 294 20.89 10.98 0.25
CA ASP A 294 21.52 12.24 0.64
C ASP A 294 21.98 12.21 2.11
N TYR A 295 22.15 11.00 2.68
CA TYR A 295 22.59 10.86 4.06
C TYR A 295 24.06 11.23 4.21
N LYS A 296 24.32 12.31 4.94
CA LYS A 296 25.67 12.75 5.31
C LYS A 296 26.14 12.03 6.58
N PRO A 297 27.45 11.89 6.82
CA PRO A 297 27.98 11.27 8.04
C PRO A 297 27.43 11.89 9.35
N ASP A 298 27.20 13.21 9.35
CA ASP A 298 26.60 13.97 10.46
C ASP A 298 25.08 14.17 10.30
N GLY A 299 24.46 13.40 9.42
CA GLY A 299 23.02 13.42 9.19
C GLY A 299 22.25 12.92 10.43
N PRO A 300 20.98 13.33 10.58
CA PRO A 300 20.18 12.98 11.74
C PRO A 300 20.05 11.46 11.90
N GLU A 301 20.50 10.94 13.05
CA GLU A 301 20.49 9.51 13.41
C GLU A 301 19.10 8.88 13.28
N PHE A 302 18.05 9.69 13.46
CA PHE A 302 16.67 9.30 13.22
C PHE A 302 16.43 8.69 11.84
N ILE A 303 17.10 9.17 10.79
CA ILE A 303 16.96 8.63 9.42
C ILE A 303 17.50 7.19 9.36
N LEU A 304 18.63 6.91 10.00
CA LEU A 304 19.21 5.57 10.06
C LEU A 304 18.36 4.61 10.89
N VAL A 305 17.74 5.09 11.97
CA VAL A 305 16.81 4.28 12.75
C VAL A 305 15.54 4.00 11.96
N LEU A 306 14.95 5.00 11.29
CA LEU A 306 13.80 4.83 10.42
C LEU A 306 14.08 3.84 9.29
N GLY A 307 15.19 4.04 8.59
CA GLY A 307 15.63 3.13 7.54
C GLY A 307 15.87 1.73 8.08
N GLY A 308 16.60 1.57 9.18
CA GLY A 308 16.82 0.28 9.85
C GLY A 308 15.52 -0.41 10.27
N MET A 309 14.56 0.33 10.83
CA MET A 309 13.27 -0.20 11.33
C MET A 309 12.46 -0.77 10.17
N PHE A 310 12.39 0.00 9.09
CA PHE A 310 11.75 -0.40 7.86
C PHE A 310 12.47 -1.60 7.25
N MET A 311 13.76 -1.49 6.98
CA MET A 311 14.54 -2.47 6.23
C MET A 311 14.64 -3.82 6.91
N THR A 312 14.94 -3.85 8.20
CA THR A 312 15.07 -5.11 8.95
C THR A 312 13.71 -5.69 9.34
N GLY A 313 12.65 -4.87 9.42
CA GLY A 313 11.32 -5.27 9.87
C GLY A 313 10.26 -5.38 8.77
N ILE A 314 10.58 -5.08 7.51
CA ILE A 314 9.57 -4.92 6.43
C ILE A 314 8.76 -6.20 6.19
N PHE A 315 9.36 -7.38 6.38
CA PHE A 315 8.63 -8.65 6.30
C PHE A 315 7.60 -8.75 7.43
N SER A 316 8.00 -8.46 8.67
CA SER A 316 7.11 -8.44 9.83
C SER A 316 5.99 -7.39 9.68
N MET A 317 6.28 -6.23 9.07
CA MET A 317 5.28 -5.21 8.76
C MET A 317 4.34 -5.59 7.63
N MET A 318 4.80 -6.26 6.56
CA MET A 318 3.97 -6.58 5.39
C MET A 318 3.21 -7.91 5.53
N TYR A 319 3.80 -8.90 6.19
CA TYR A 319 3.23 -10.22 6.42
C TYR A 319 2.80 -10.40 7.88
N GLY A 320 3.69 -10.11 8.84
CA GLY A 320 3.45 -10.34 10.27
C GLY A 320 2.26 -9.56 10.84
N GLN A 321 2.05 -8.30 10.44
CA GLN A 321 0.93 -7.45 10.91
C GLN A 321 -0.46 -8.07 10.73
N PHE A 322 -0.57 -9.03 9.81
CA PHE A 322 -1.80 -9.73 9.48
C PHE A 322 -2.00 -11.01 10.29
N PHE A 323 -1.10 -11.35 11.21
CA PHE A 323 -1.28 -12.46 12.12
C PHE A 323 -2.40 -12.17 13.16
N PRO A 324 -3.28 -13.12 13.50
CA PRO A 324 -3.45 -14.46 12.92
C PRO A 324 -4.51 -14.51 11.80
N ALA A 325 -4.86 -13.39 11.17
CA ALA A 325 -5.89 -13.29 10.14
C ALA A 325 -5.60 -14.15 8.89
N TRP A 326 -4.33 -14.47 8.62
CA TRP A 326 -3.93 -15.47 7.63
C TRP A 326 -4.60 -16.84 7.85
N HIS A 327 -4.82 -17.21 9.11
CA HIS A 327 -5.48 -18.45 9.50
C HIS A 327 -7.00 -18.31 9.61
N GLY A 328 -7.58 -17.13 9.38
CA GLY A 328 -8.97 -16.81 9.72
C GLY A 328 -9.99 -17.80 9.15
N LYS A 329 -9.82 -18.23 7.89
CA LYS A 329 -10.76 -19.13 7.20
C LYS A 329 -10.85 -20.54 7.81
N TYR A 330 -9.76 -21.04 8.38
CA TYR A 330 -9.69 -22.37 9.00
C TYR A 330 -9.39 -22.29 10.50
N TYR A 331 -9.50 -21.10 11.08
CA TYR A 331 -9.28 -20.86 12.50
C TYR A 331 -10.12 -21.77 13.42
N PRO A 332 -11.41 -22.08 13.10
CA PRO A 332 -12.17 -23.03 13.91
C PRO A 332 -11.55 -24.44 13.93
N LEU A 333 -11.01 -24.89 12.79
CA LEU A 333 -10.32 -26.18 12.69
C LEU A 333 -9.02 -26.16 13.49
N LEU A 334 -8.22 -25.10 13.36
CA LEU A 334 -6.99 -24.90 14.13
C LEU A 334 -7.24 -24.99 15.64
N MET A 335 -8.39 -24.47 16.11
CA MET A 335 -8.78 -24.46 17.52
C MET A 335 -9.45 -25.75 18.02
N ALA A 336 -9.79 -26.67 17.12
CA ALA A 336 -10.38 -27.97 17.44
C ALA A 336 -9.37 -29.12 17.32
N GLN A 337 -8.30 -28.93 16.53
CA GLN A 337 -7.25 -29.92 16.36
C GLN A 337 -6.28 -29.97 17.53
N ASN A 338 -5.48 -31.03 17.58
CA ASN A 338 -4.45 -31.25 18.61
C ASN A 338 -3.19 -30.36 18.43
N VAL A 339 -3.28 -29.31 17.60
CA VAL A 339 -2.21 -28.33 17.41
C VAL A 339 -2.34 -27.27 18.48
N LYS A 340 -1.31 -27.11 19.32
CA LYS A 340 -1.35 -26.15 20.41
C LYS A 340 -1.17 -24.75 19.84
N MET A 341 -2.00 -23.79 20.27
CA MET A 341 -1.83 -22.37 19.90
C MET A 341 -0.43 -21.84 20.22
N LYS A 342 0.24 -22.43 21.22
CA LYS A 342 1.66 -22.20 21.53
C LYS A 342 2.58 -22.45 20.32
N GLN A 343 2.38 -23.56 19.60
CA GLN A 343 3.17 -23.90 18.40
C GLN A 343 2.92 -22.91 17.26
N VAL A 344 1.68 -22.43 17.12
CA VAL A 344 1.30 -21.40 16.15
C VAL A 344 2.04 -20.10 16.43
N LEU A 345 2.01 -19.62 17.68
CA LEU A 345 2.74 -18.41 18.08
C LEU A 345 4.25 -18.57 17.95
N GLN A 346 4.80 -19.73 18.32
CA GLN A 346 6.22 -20.04 18.13
C GLN A 346 6.61 -19.98 16.65
N SER A 347 5.85 -20.64 15.78
CA SER A 347 6.15 -20.64 14.34
C SER A 347 6.12 -19.23 13.75
N ALA A 348 5.14 -18.40 14.12
CA ALA A 348 5.06 -17.02 13.66
C ALA A 348 6.21 -16.15 14.20
N PHE A 349 6.56 -16.29 15.49
CA PHE A 349 7.66 -15.57 16.11
C PHE A 349 9.00 -15.92 15.45
N PHE A 350 9.32 -17.20 15.31
CA PHE A 350 10.59 -17.63 14.73
C PHE A 350 10.67 -17.34 13.23
N LEU A 351 9.55 -17.38 12.51
CA LEU A 351 9.51 -16.91 11.12
C LEU A 351 9.89 -15.43 11.04
N MET A 352 9.26 -14.57 11.84
CA MET A 352 9.59 -13.14 11.89
C MET A 352 11.04 -12.91 12.31
N ALA A 353 11.52 -13.60 13.36
CA ALA A 353 12.89 -13.51 13.84
C ALA A 353 13.91 -13.88 12.75
N ALA A 354 13.74 -15.03 12.11
CA ALA A 354 14.61 -15.49 11.03
C ALA A 354 14.61 -14.49 9.86
N THR A 355 13.43 -14.01 9.45
CA THR A 355 13.35 -13.01 8.37
C THR A 355 14.00 -11.70 8.75
N ASN A 356 13.83 -11.19 9.98
CA ASN A 356 14.45 -9.92 10.37
C ASN A 356 15.99 -10.03 10.39
N ILE A 357 16.54 -11.19 10.77
CA ILE A 357 17.98 -11.47 10.71
C ILE A 357 18.46 -11.49 9.24
N VAL A 358 17.76 -12.22 8.36
CA VAL A 358 18.11 -12.25 6.93
C VAL A 358 18.06 -10.85 6.32
N PHE A 359 17.02 -10.06 6.64
CA PHE A 359 16.87 -8.71 6.15
C PHE A 359 17.91 -7.75 6.73
N TYR A 360 18.34 -7.96 7.98
CA TYR A 360 19.50 -7.26 8.54
C TYR A 360 20.78 -7.54 7.74
N LEU A 361 21.09 -8.81 7.48
CA LEU A 361 22.27 -9.20 6.69
C LEU A 361 22.24 -8.58 5.29
N LEU A 362 21.09 -8.60 4.61
CA LEU A 362 20.94 -7.96 3.31
C LEU A 362 21.08 -6.43 3.40
N SER A 363 20.58 -5.82 4.48
CA SER A 363 20.71 -4.38 4.71
C SER A 363 22.15 -3.92 4.99
N LEU A 364 23.09 -4.83 5.26
CA LEU A 364 24.50 -4.47 5.37
C LEU A 364 25.07 -3.97 4.04
N GLY A 365 24.42 -4.24 2.91
CA GLY A 365 24.77 -3.62 1.63
C GLY A 365 24.75 -2.08 1.67
N TYR A 366 24.00 -1.46 2.60
CA TYR A 366 24.00 -0.01 2.78
C TYR A 366 25.22 0.55 3.51
N MET A 367 26.12 -0.32 4.02
CA MET A 367 27.37 0.10 4.65
C MET A 367 28.29 0.87 3.69
N TYR A 368 28.16 0.66 2.37
CA TYR A 368 28.87 1.46 1.36
C TYR A 368 28.50 2.94 1.40
N ILE A 369 27.31 3.30 1.89
CA ILE A 369 26.88 4.69 2.06
C ILE A 369 27.36 5.21 3.43
N THR A 370 27.11 4.46 4.50
CA THR A 370 27.58 4.81 5.84
C THR A 370 27.87 3.58 6.69
N PRO A 371 29.06 3.47 7.33
CA PRO A 371 29.38 2.36 8.22
C PRO A 371 28.44 2.25 9.43
N LYS A 372 27.76 3.35 9.82
CA LYS A 372 26.81 3.38 10.94
C LYS A 372 25.67 2.38 10.79
N VAL A 373 25.32 2.02 9.55
CA VAL A 373 24.33 0.99 9.21
C VAL A 373 24.56 -0.30 10.01
N LEU A 374 25.82 -0.72 10.19
CA LEU A 374 26.16 -1.98 10.83
C LEU A 374 25.55 -2.10 12.23
N TYR A 375 25.80 -1.12 13.10
CA TYR A 375 25.36 -1.17 14.49
C TYR A 375 23.94 -0.63 14.67
N VAL A 376 23.52 0.38 13.89
CA VAL A 376 22.16 0.92 13.98
C VAL A 376 21.15 -0.13 13.52
N HIS A 377 21.35 -0.75 12.36
CA HIS A 377 20.45 -1.79 11.89
C HIS A 377 20.48 -3.03 12.79
N PHE A 378 21.60 -3.33 13.45
CA PHE A 378 21.68 -4.43 14.40
C PHE A 378 20.79 -4.18 15.62
N VAL A 379 20.95 -3.02 16.26
CA VAL A 379 20.14 -2.59 17.42
C VAL A 379 18.65 -2.58 17.06
N VAL A 380 18.34 -2.07 15.87
CA VAL A 380 16.96 -1.99 15.38
C VAL A 380 16.41 -3.37 15.03
N MET A 381 17.20 -4.27 14.44
CA MET A 381 16.80 -5.67 14.21
C MET A 381 16.45 -6.36 15.53
N LEU A 382 17.26 -6.18 16.58
CA LEU A 382 16.97 -6.71 17.91
C LEU A 382 15.63 -6.18 18.44
N TYR A 383 15.35 -4.90 18.28
CA TYR A 383 14.07 -4.31 18.66
C TYR A 383 12.91 -4.87 17.82
N ASN A 384 13.10 -5.03 16.51
CA ASN A 384 12.09 -5.58 15.62
C ASN A 384 11.71 -7.02 16.01
N VAL A 385 12.69 -7.86 16.33
CA VAL A 385 12.44 -9.22 16.82
C VAL A 385 11.85 -9.20 18.22
N GLY A 386 12.46 -8.46 19.13
CA GLY A 386 12.21 -8.52 20.57
C GLY A 386 11.05 -7.69 21.09
N VAL A 387 10.60 -6.67 20.36
CA VAL A 387 9.48 -5.81 20.79
C VAL A 387 8.36 -5.85 19.76
N ASN A 388 8.66 -5.56 18.50
CA ASN A 388 7.62 -5.45 17.46
C ASN A 388 6.87 -6.77 17.22
N SER A 389 7.52 -7.93 17.33
CA SER A 389 6.83 -9.24 17.26
C SER A 389 5.71 -9.35 18.30
N TRP A 390 5.93 -8.86 19.52
CA TRP A 390 4.92 -8.91 20.59
C TRP A 390 3.84 -7.85 20.40
N VAL A 391 4.20 -6.67 19.89
CA VAL A 391 3.22 -5.66 19.48
C VAL A 391 2.29 -6.23 18.42
N ILE A 392 2.83 -6.92 17.40
CA ILE A 392 2.05 -7.63 16.39
C ILE A 392 1.10 -8.66 17.04
N PHE A 393 1.58 -9.47 17.98
CA PHE A 393 0.73 -10.42 18.68
C PHE A 393 -0.35 -9.76 19.53
N ALA A 394 -0.07 -8.63 20.17
CA ALA A 394 -1.04 -7.86 20.94
C ALA A 394 -2.14 -7.28 20.04
N LEU A 395 -1.77 -6.71 18.89
CA LEU A 395 -2.72 -6.19 17.90
C LEU A 395 -3.57 -7.33 17.29
N GLY A 396 -2.95 -8.50 17.05
CA GLY A 396 -3.62 -9.69 16.53
C GLY A 396 -4.74 -10.25 17.44
N LEU A 397 -4.74 -9.96 18.74
CA LEU A 397 -5.81 -10.35 19.68
C LEU A 397 -7.18 -9.75 19.31
N ASN A 398 -7.17 -8.63 18.57
CA ASN A 398 -8.36 -7.94 18.09
C ASN A 398 -8.67 -8.24 16.63
N SER A 399 -7.97 -9.19 16.01
CA SER A 399 -8.27 -9.63 14.65
C SER A 399 -9.64 -10.31 14.59
N ARG A 400 -10.51 -9.79 13.70
CA ARG A 400 -11.88 -10.30 13.49
C ARG A 400 -12.20 -10.63 12.03
N LYS A 401 -11.33 -10.26 11.08
CA LYS A 401 -11.61 -10.40 9.66
C LYS A 401 -10.60 -11.31 9.00
N ALA A 402 -11.08 -12.35 8.34
CA ALA A 402 -10.22 -13.29 7.65
C ALA A 402 -9.62 -12.65 6.40
N ILE A 403 -8.39 -13.03 6.07
CA ILE A 403 -7.74 -12.56 4.84
C ILE A 403 -7.99 -13.54 3.71
N GLU A 404 -8.33 -13.01 2.53
CA GLU A 404 -8.45 -13.80 1.32
C GLU A 404 -7.07 -14.11 0.72
N LEU A 405 -6.65 -15.37 0.84
CA LEU A 405 -5.33 -15.86 0.39
C LEU A 405 -5.16 -15.88 -1.14
N ASN A 406 -6.25 -16.05 -1.90
CA ASN A 406 -6.21 -16.20 -3.35
C ASN A 406 -6.16 -14.87 -4.11
N GLN A 407 -6.51 -13.76 -3.46
CA GLN A 407 -6.36 -12.42 -4.03
C GLN A 407 -4.92 -11.95 -3.84
N ARG A 408 -4.33 -11.24 -4.81
CA ARG A 408 -2.96 -10.71 -4.64
C ARG A 408 -2.90 -9.68 -3.51
N ALA A 409 -1.73 -9.55 -2.88
CA ALA A 409 -1.49 -8.56 -1.83
C ALA A 409 -0.98 -7.24 -2.39
N ALA A 410 -0.08 -7.27 -3.37
CA ALA A 410 0.57 -6.09 -3.92
C ALA A 410 -0.48 -5.06 -4.33
N PHE A 411 -0.54 -3.97 -3.56
CA PHE A 411 -1.41 -2.82 -3.80
C PHE A 411 -2.91 -3.13 -3.89
N ASN A 412 -3.31 -4.29 -3.37
CA ASN A 412 -4.69 -4.67 -3.26
C ASN A 412 -5.10 -4.71 -1.78
N TYR A 413 -5.49 -3.53 -1.30
CA TYR A 413 -6.03 -3.36 0.06
C TYR A 413 -7.51 -3.74 0.17
N GLN A 414 -8.11 -4.30 -0.89
CA GLN A 414 -9.46 -4.85 -0.80
C GLN A 414 -9.52 -5.93 0.28
N GLY A 415 -10.54 -5.83 1.12
CA GLY A 415 -10.72 -6.71 2.27
C GLY A 415 -9.88 -6.33 3.50
N VAL A 416 -8.85 -5.48 3.40
CA VAL A 416 -8.10 -4.98 4.55
C VAL A 416 -8.95 -3.97 5.31
N GLY A 417 -9.28 -4.26 6.57
CA GLY A 417 -10.01 -3.33 7.43
C GLY A 417 -9.16 -2.09 7.73
N ALA A 418 -9.81 -0.95 8.00
CA ALA A 418 -9.09 0.26 8.42
C ALA A 418 -8.31 0.06 9.72
N THR A 419 -8.77 -0.84 10.60
CA THR A 419 -8.02 -1.28 11.79
C THR A 419 -6.64 -1.83 11.43
N GLN A 420 -6.49 -2.49 10.28
CA GLN A 420 -5.22 -3.14 9.89
C GLN A 420 -4.23 -2.12 9.36
N TRP A 421 -4.72 -1.07 8.68
CA TRP A 421 -3.91 0.09 8.34
C TRP A 421 -3.47 0.87 9.59
N LEU A 422 -4.38 1.06 10.55
CA LEU A 422 -4.04 1.68 11.83
C LEU A 422 -3.03 0.86 12.62
N MET A 423 -3.02 -0.47 12.48
CA MET A 423 -2.06 -1.36 13.13
C MET A 423 -0.63 -1.19 12.59
N THR A 424 -0.43 -0.71 11.36
CA THR A 424 0.90 -0.43 10.81
C THR A 424 1.57 0.77 11.52
N PHE A 425 0.78 1.76 11.94
CA PHE A 425 1.31 3.00 12.55
C PHE A 425 2.09 2.73 13.84
N PRO A 426 1.56 2.00 14.85
CA PRO A 426 2.30 1.67 16.06
C PRO A 426 3.58 0.87 15.80
N ILE A 427 3.58 -0.02 14.80
CA ILE A 427 4.75 -0.88 14.51
C ILE A 427 5.89 -0.07 13.90
N LEU A 428 5.58 0.93 13.06
CA LEU A 428 6.59 1.76 12.41
C LEU A 428 6.95 3.00 13.24
N PHE A 429 5.97 3.79 13.66
CA PHE A 429 6.19 5.08 14.33
C PHE A 429 6.33 4.98 15.84
N GLY A 430 5.76 3.95 16.48
CA GLY A 430 5.91 3.75 17.92
C GLY A 430 7.38 3.62 18.35
N PRO A 431 8.18 2.76 17.69
CA PRO A 431 9.60 2.61 18.00
C PRO A 431 10.39 3.89 17.74
N LEU A 432 10.03 4.66 16.70
CA LEU A 432 10.66 5.94 16.39
C LEU A 432 10.37 7.01 17.44
N ALA A 433 9.16 7.06 17.96
CA ALA A 433 8.81 7.95 19.06
C ALA A 433 9.61 7.59 20.32
N ILE A 434 9.71 6.29 20.65
CA ILE A 434 10.51 5.82 21.79
C ILE A 434 11.99 6.20 21.61
N PHE A 435 12.56 5.94 20.43
CA PHE A 435 13.94 6.31 20.13
C PHE A 435 14.16 7.83 20.25
N GLY A 436 13.29 8.63 19.64
CA GLY A 436 13.37 10.10 19.68
C GLY A 436 13.29 10.66 21.09
N LEU A 437 12.38 10.13 21.94
CA LEU A 437 12.25 10.55 23.34
C LEU A 437 13.51 10.22 24.16
N ILE A 438 14.04 9.01 24.03
CA ILE A 438 15.25 8.60 24.75
C ILE A 438 16.46 9.38 24.25
N SER A 439 16.57 9.55 22.94
CA SER A 439 17.64 10.31 22.30
C SER A 439 17.64 11.78 22.74
N TRP A 440 16.46 12.38 22.88
CA TRP A 440 16.33 13.76 23.36
C TRP A 440 16.73 13.90 24.83
N ALA A 441 16.37 12.93 25.67
CA ALA A 441 16.66 12.97 27.11
C ALA A 441 18.09 12.57 27.49
N PHE A 442 18.69 11.59 26.78
CA PHE A 442 19.95 10.94 27.19
C PHE A 442 21.01 10.87 26.07
N GLY A 443 20.71 11.38 24.88
CA GLY A 443 21.60 11.35 23.72
C GLY A 443 21.50 10.06 22.88
N ASN A 444 22.05 10.11 21.66
CA ASN A 444 21.94 9.04 20.66
C ASN A 444 22.55 7.71 21.12
N ILE A 445 23.70 7.73 21.79
CA ILE A 445 24.40 6.52 22.25
C ILE A 445 23.57 5.79 23.30
N ALA A 446 23.06 6.51 24.30
CA ALA A 446 22.17 5.95 25.31
C ALA A 446 20.88 5.39 24.68
N ALA A 447 20.34 6.09 23.68
CA ALA A 447 19.20 5.61 22.92
C ALA A 447 19.48 4.26 22.24
N TYR A 448 20.62 4.10 21.57
CA TYR A 448 20.99 2.81 20.97
C TYR A 448 21.11 1.68 21.98
N ILE A 449 21.75 1.93 23.12
CA ILE A 449 21.92 0.93 24.17
C ILE A 449 20.56 0.51 24.74
N ILE A 450 19.70 1.46 25.11
CA ILE A 450 18.38 1.19 25.67
C ILE A 450 17.51 0.47 24.65
N PHE A 451 17.52 0.91 23.39
CA PHE A 451 16.72 0.30 22.32
C PHE A 451 17.14 -1.15 22.05
N GLY A 452 18.45 -1.41 21.99
CA GLY A 452 19.01 -2.75 21.84
C GLY A 452 18.71 -3.64 23.06
N ALA A 453 18.82 -3.09 24.27
CA ALA A 453 18.50 -3.79 25.51
C ALA A 453 17.02 -4.20 25.59
N LEU A 454 16.09 -3.32 25.20
CA LEU A 454 14.66 -3.65 25.12
C LEU A 454 14.41 -4.80 24.14
N GLY A 455 15.05 -4.76 22.97
CA GLY A 455 15.03 -5.86 22.01
C GLY A 455 15.54 -7.17 22.59
N LEU A 456 16.73 -7.16 23.19
CA LEU A 456 17.33 -8.35 23.81
C LEU A 456 16.47 -8.92 24.94
N ILE A 457 15.96 -8.08 25.83
CA ILE A 457 15.08 -8.51 26.93
C ILE A 457 13.85 -9.22 26.35
N GLY A 458 13.22 -8.65 25.33
CA GLY A 458 12.05 -9.26 24.70
C GLY A 458 12.36 -10.57 23.97
N ILE A 459 13.56 -10.73 23.40
CA ILE A 459 14.02 -12.00 22.82
C ILE A 459 14.27 -13.04 23.93
N ILE A 460 14.95 -12.66 25.02
CA ILE A 460 15.24 -13.58 26.13
C ILE A 460 13.93 -14.04 26.81
N LEU A 461 12.98 -13.13 26.97
CA LEU A 461 11.66 -13.42 27.57
C LEU A 461 10.70 -14.13 26.62
N HIS A 462 11.10 -14.49 25.39
CA HIS A 462 10.21 -15.11 24.41
C HIS A 462 9.43 -16.33 24.92
N PRO A 463 9.96 -17.26 25.75
CA PRO A 463 9.19 -18.41 26.20
C PRO A 463 8.02 -17.99 27.08
N LYS A 464 8.27 -17.06 28.02
CA LYS A 464 7.26 -16.51 28.93
C LYS A 464 6.20 -15.69 28.17
N LEU A 465 6.64 -14.89 27.20
CA LEU A 465 5.74 -14.07 26.39
C LEU A 465 4.87 -14.94 25.47
N ILE A 466 5.43 -15.99 24.87
CA ILE A 466 4.65 -16.99 24.11
C ILE A 466 3.58 -17.62 24.99
N ASP A 467 3.91 -18.02 26.22
CA ASP A 467 2.92 -18.61 27.14
C ASP A 467 1.83 -17.62 27.54
N TYR A 468 2.22 -16.37 27.83
CA TYR A 468 1.28 -15.28 28.09
C TYR A 468 0.31 -15.09 26.92
N PHE A 469 0.83 -14.89 25.70
CA PHE A 469 0.00 -14.69 24.51
C PHE A 469 -0.84 -15.92 24.17
N THR A 470 -0.31 -17.13 24.38
CA THR A 470 -1.08 -18.38 24.23
C THR A 470 -2.35 -18.32 25.09
N GLY A 471 -2.21 -17.98 26.37
CA GLY A 471 -3.36 -17.78 27.27
C GLY A 471 -4.32 -16.70 26.78
N GLN A 472 -3.80 -15.57 26.29
CA GLN A 472 -4.63 -14.46 25.78
C GLN A 472 -5.42 -14.81 24.51
N TYR A 473 -4.84 -15.58 23.58
CA TYR A 473 -5.52 -16.06 22.38
C TYR A 473 -6.57 -17.11 22.71
N LEU A 474 -6.25 -18.07 23.61
CA LEU A 474 -7.20 -19.09 24.04
C LEU A 474 -8.41 -18.48 24.77
N LYS A 475 -8.20 -17.49 25.64
CA LYS A 475 -9.29 -16.74 26.30
C LYS A 475 -10.23 -16.06 25.31
N ARG A 476 -9.72 -15.63 24.15
CA ARG A 476 -10.49 -14.92 23.11
C ARG A 476 -10.98 -15.84 21.98
N LYS A 477 -10.70 -17.14 22.02
CA LYS A 477 -10.90 -18.09 20.90
C LYS A 477 -12.31 -18.01 20.31
N TYR A 478 -13.35 -18.05 21.14
CA TYR A 478 -14.75 -18.05 20.67
C TYR A 478 -15.13 -16.74 19.99
N LYS A 479 -14.70 -15.60 20.56
CA LYS A 479 -14.91 -14.28 19.94
C LYS A 479 -14.21 -14.20 18.58
N MET A 480 -13.02 -14.80 18.44
CA MET A 480 -12.26 -14.78 17.18
C MET A 480 -12.91 -15.69 16.13
N ILE A 481 -13.33 -16.90 16.52
CA ILE A 481 -14.10 -17.82 15.67
C ILE A 481 -15.38 -17.15 15.15
N ALA A 482 -16.15 -16.52 16.04
CA ALA A 482 -17.37 -15.81 15.66
C ALA A 482 -17.08 -14.64 14.70
N GLY A 483 -16.01 -13.87 14.96
CA GLY A 483 -15.57 -12.79 14.08
C GLY A 483 -15.23 -13.29 12.68
N TYR A 484 -14.38 -14.31 12.56
CA TYR A 484 -13.95 -14.83 11.27
C TYR A 484 -15.07 -15.52 10.48
N LYS A 485 -16.07 -16.11 11.14
CA LYS A 485 -17.26 -16.67 10.45
C LYS A 485 -18.19 -15.59 9.90
N ALA A 486 -18.17 -14.38 10.46
CA ALA A 486 -19.03 -13.28 10.06
C ALA A 486 -18.46 -12.45 8.89
N THR A 487 -17.27 -12.81 8.38
CA THR A 487 -16.54 -12.11 7.31
C THR A 487 -16.22 -13.05 6.18
#